data_AF-A0A6I4NJ77-F1
#
_entry.id   AF-A0A6I4NJ77-F1
#
_cell.length_a   1.000
_cell.length_b   1.000
_cell.length_c   1.000
_cell.angle_alpha   90.00
_cell.angle_beta   90.00
_cell.angle_gamma   90.00
#
_symmetry.space_group_name_H-M   'P 1'
#
loop_
_entity.id
_entity.type
_entity.pdbx_description
1 polymer ?
#
loop_
_entity_poly.entity_id
_entity_poly.type
_entity_poly.pdbx_seq_one_letter_code
_entity_poly.pdbx_strand_id
1 'polypeptide(L)'
;MKVTEEKIMKIGGFVALGIILSLILTYWLMSGKSKEELEAFSNMFGGLNTLFSGLALAGIILTILLQKNELTLQRQELVETREELRRTAEAQERAERALNRQAENLKISAKLSAMSTLVNYYGEEVSSNKGVFGLQNEYSDPQKKRMEYILKIEEILRRKELN
;
A
#
# COMPACT_ATOMS: atom_id res chain seq x y z
N MET A 1 16.32 6.93 17.55
CA MET A 1 15.49 6.14 18.48
C MET A 1 16.25 5.78 19.77
N LYS A 2 17.37 5.05 19.71
CA LYS A 2 18.15 4.65 20.91
C LYS A 2 18.62 5.80 21.81
N VAL A 3 19.01 6.94 21.23
CA VAL A 3 19.45 8.14 21.98
C VAL A 3 18.31 8.79 22.77
N THR A 4 17.06 8.64 22.31
CA THR A 4 15.88 9.21 22.97
C THR A 4 15.48 8.38 24.19
N GLU A 5 15.55 7.06 24.07
CA GLU A 5 15.28 6.12 25.17
C GLU A 5 16.28 6.27 26.32
N GLU A 6 17.57 6.44 26.01
CA GLU A 6 18.62 6.66 27.01
C GLU A 6 18.39 7.95 27.81
N LYS A 7 17.96 9.03 27.14
CA LYS A 7 17.63 10.30 27.80
C LYS A 7 16.43 10.16 28.73
N ILE A 8 15.39 9.44 28.31
CA ILE A 8 14.19 9.20 29.13
C ILE A 8 14.54 8.39 30.38
N MET A 9 15.37 7.34 30.25
CA MET A 9 15.82 6.56 31.40
C MET A 9 16.66 7.38 32.39
N LYS A 10 17.55 8.25 31.88
CA LYS A 10 18.36 9.15 32.73
C LYS A 10 17.50 10.16 33.49
N ILE A 11 16.52 10.77 32.82
CA ILE A 11 15.58 11.71 33.45
C ILE A 11 14.74 10.98 34.49
N GLY A 12 14.19 9.81 34.15
CA GLY A 12 13.43 8.99 35.09
C GLY A 12 14.24 8.59 36.32
N GLY A 13 15.49 8.19 36.13
CA GLY A 13 16.42 7.87 37.22
C GLY A 13 16.70 9.07 38.13
N PHE A 14 16.90 10.26 37.57
CA PHE A 14 17.11 11.49 38.36
C PHE A 14 15.86 11.87 39.16
N VAL A 15 14.68 11.78 38.56
CA VAL A 15 13.39 12.04 39.23
C VAL A 15 13.17 11.05 40.37
N ALA A 16 13.38 9.75 40.12
CA ALA A 16 13.23 8.71 41.14
C ALA A 16 14.19 8.93 42.32
N LEU A 17 15.45 9.28 42.04
CA LEU A 17 16.45 9.60 43.07
C LEU A 17 16.05 10.84 43.88
N GLY A 18 15.55 11.88 43.22
CA GLY A 18 15.00 13.07 43.88
C GLY A 18 13.84 12.75 44.83
N ILE A 19 12.91 11.87 44.41
CA ILE A 19 11.79 11.42 45.25
C ILE A 19 12.31 10.66 46.47
N ILE A 20 13.25 9.72 46.28
CA ILE A 20 13.81 8.92 47.38
C ILE A 20 14.53 9.83 48.39
N LEU A 21 15.34 10.78 47.93
CA LEU A 21 16.02 11.74 48.81
C LEU A 21 15.02 12.62 49.56
N SER A 22 13.94 13.07 48.90
CA SER A 22 12.87 13.84 49.54
C SER A 22 12.18 13.03 50.65
N LEU A 23 11.93 11.74 50.43
CA LEU A 23 11.31 10.86 51.44
C LEU A 23 12.24 10.62 52.63
N ILE A 24 13.53 10.36 52.38
CA ILE A 24 14.54 10.18 53.44
C ILE A 24 14.68 11.45 54.27
N LEU A 25 14.75 12.62 53.61
CA LEU A 25 14.84 13.91 54.29
C LEU A 25 13.59 14.19 55.13
N THR A 26 12.41 13.89 54.60
CA THR A 26 11.13 14.05 55.34
C THR A 26 11.10 13.15 56.57
N TYR A 27 11.50 11.88 56.43
CA TYR A 27 11.60 10.94 57.55
C TYR A 27 12.58 11.42 58.62
N TRP A 28 13.76 11.89 58.22
CA TRP A 28 14.78 12.41 59.13
C TRP A 28 14.31 13.67 59.88
N LEU A 29 13.69 14.62 59.17
CA LEU A 29 13.17 15.87 59.73
C LEU A 29 11.99 15.64 60.71
N MET A 30 11.21 14.59 60.49
CA MET A 30 10.04 14.24 61.32
C MET A 30 10.36 13.30 62.47
N SER A 31 11.52 12.63 62.46
CA SER A 31 11.94 11.70 63.50
C SER A 31 12.23 12.43 64.81
N GLY A 32 11.28 12.39 65.75
CA GLY A 32 11.38 13.01 67.09
C GLY A 32 10.39 14.14 67.36
N LYS A 33 9.49 14.46 66.42
CA LYS A 33 8.43 15.46 66.60
C LYS A 33 7.18 14.90 67.30
N SER A 34 6.45 15.73 68.03
CA SER A 34 5.18 15.34 68.68
C SER A 34 4.05 15.22 67.67
N LYS A 35 2.94 14.58 68.06
CA LYS A 35 1.75 14.44 67.21
C LYS A 35 1.16 15.80 66.81
N GLU A 36 1.15 16.79 67.70
CA GLU A 36 0.63 18.14 67.38
C GLU A 36 1.49 18.85 66.33
N GLU A 37 2.82 18.69 66.35
CA GLU A 37 3.72 19.28 65.35
C GLU A 37 3.54 18.64 63.96
N LEU A 38 3.28 17.33 63.93
CA LEU A 38 3.01 16.59 62.69
C LEU A 38 1.66 16.98 62.06
N GLU A 39 0.63 17.17 62.89
CA GLU A 39 -0.69 17.64 62.44
C GLU A 39 -0.62 19.07 61.90
N ALA A 40 0.09 19.97 62.58
CA ALA A 40 0.28 21.35 62.10
C ALA A 40 1.02 21.40 60.76
N PHE A 41 2.09 20.60 60.61
CA PHE A 41 2.81 20.48 59.34
C PHE A 41 1.91 19.96 58.23
N SER A 42 1.15 18.88 58.46
CA SER A 42 0.22 18.31 57.48
C SER A 42 -0.84 19.32 57.04
N ASN A 43 -1.39 20.09 57.97
CA ASN A 43 -2.42 21.08 57.69
C ASN A 43 -1.93 22.22 56.76
N MET A 44 -0.64 22.58 56.82
CA MET A 44 -0.05 23.59 55.92
C MET A 44 0.01 23.14 54.45
N PHE A 45 0.04 21.83 54.17
CA PHE A 45 0.06 21.29 52.81
C PHE A 45 -1.33 21.01 52.23
N GLY A 46 -2.40 21.12 53.02
CA GLY A 46 -3.77 20.84 52.57
C GLY A 46 -4.19 21.68 51.35
N GLY A 47 -3.99 22.99 51.41
CA GLY A 47 -4.34 23.90 50.31
C GLY A 47 -3.50 23.68 49.04
N LEU A 48 -2.21 23.36 49.20
CA LEU A 48 -1.33 23.00 48.08
C LEU A 48 -1.81 21.70 47.41
N ASN A 49 -2.17 20.68 48.19
CA ASN A 49 -2.66 19.41 47.65
C ASN A 49 -3.96 19.56 46.85
N THR A 50 -4.87 20.43 47.29
CA THR A 50 -6.09 20.76 46.54
C THR A 50 -5.76 21.47 45.23
N LEU A 51 -4.84 22.43 45.24
CA LEU A 51 -4.40 23.14 44.03
C LEU A 51 -3.74 22.18 43.03
N PHE A 52 -2.83 21.32 43.48
CA PHE A 52 -2.19 20.31 42.63
C PHE A 52 -3.20 19.32 42.05
N SER A 53 -4.18 18.88 42.84
CA SER A 53 -5.25 18.01 42.36
C SER A 53 -6.13 18.68 41.30
N GLY A 54 -6.46 19.97 41.48
CA GLY A 54 -7.20 20.76 40.48
C GLY A 54 -6.41 20.96 39.18
N LEU A 55 -5.11 21.27 39.29
CA LEU A 55 -4.23 21.42 38.13
C LEU A 55 -4.00 20.09 37.40
N ALA A 56 -3.86 18.98 38.12
CA ALA A 56 -3.77 17.64 37.53
C ALA A 56 -5.04 17.29 36.76
N LEU A 57 -6.22 17.57 37.32
CA LEU A 57 -7.50 17.36 36.64
C LEU A 57 -7.61 18.24 35.38
N ALA A 58 -7.22 19.51 35.46
CA ALA A 58 -7.19 20.40 34.31
C ALA A 58 -6.23 19.88 33.21
N GLY A 59 -5.07 19.37 33.60
CA GLY A 59 -4.11 18.73 32.70
C GLY A 59 -4.68 17.49 32.00
N ILE A 60 -5.43 16.65 32.73
CA ILE A 60 -6.12 15.49 32.15
C ILE A 60 -7.19 15.93 31.15
N ILE A 61 -8.03 16.91 31.51
CA ILE A 61 -9.08 17.45 30.61
C ILE A 61 -8.45 18.00 29.33
N LEU A 62 -7.39 18.80 29.45
CA LEU A 62 -6.68 19.35 28.31
C LEU A 62 -6.11 18.24 27.42
N THR A 63 -5.52 17.20 28.03
CA THR A 63 -5.01 16.03 27.30
C THR A 63 -6.13 15.31 26.55
N ILE A 64 -7.30 15.10 27.16
CA ILE A 64 -8.46 14.46 26.51
C ILE A 64 -8.94 15.28 25.31
N LEU A 65 -8.97 16.62 25.44
CA LEU A 65 -9.36 17.50 24.32
C LEU A 65 -8.38 17.41 23.16
N LEU A 66 -7.07 17.38 23.45
CA LEU A 66 -6.04 17.19 22.43
C LEU A 66 -6.16 15.81 21.76
N GLN A 67 -6.30 14.74 22.55
CA GLN A 67 -6.48 13.38 22.06
C GLN A 67 -7.72 13.25 21.17
N LYS A 68 -8.84 13.91 21.52
CA LYS A 68 -10.05 13.92 20.68
C LYS A 68 -9.80 14.59 19.33
N ASN A 69 -9.06 15.68 19.30
CA ASN A 69 -8.73 16.37 18.06
C ASN A 69 -7.85 15.49 17.16
N GLU A 70 -6.83 14.86 17.75
CA GLU A 70 -5.94 13.93 17.04
C GLU A 70 -6.71 12.74 16.45
N LEU A 71 -7.62 12.12 17.22
CA LEU A 71 -8.50 11.05 16.71
C LEU A 71 -9.40 11.50 15.57
N THR A 72 -9.82 12.76 15.57
CA THR A 72 -10.66 13.32 14.49
C THR A 72 -9.84 13.46 13.21
N LEU A 73 -8.62 13.99 13.30
CA LEU A 73 -7.70 14.12 12.17
C LEU A 73 -7.30 12.74 11.62
N GLN A 74 -6.96 11.77 12.48
CA GLN A 74 -6.67 10.40 12.06
C GLN A 74 -7.84 9.76 11.31
N ARG A 75 -9.09 10.02 11.71
CA ARG A 75 -10.27 9.53 10.98
C ARG A 75 -10.41 10.17 9.60
N GLN A 76 -10.11 11.46 9.47
CA GLN A 76 -10.12 12.15 8.18
C GLN A 76 -9.06 11.56 7.25
N GLU A 77 -7.83 11.37 7.74
CA GLU A 77 -6.73 10.76 6.98
C GLU A 77 -7.08 9.33 6.53
N LEU A 78 -7.76 8.53 7.37
CA LEU A 78 -8.23 7.19 6.98
C LEU A 78 -9.29 7.24 5.87
N VAL A 79 -10.17 8.24 5.85
CA VAL A 79 -11.16 8.42 4.78
C VAL A 79 -10.45 8.76 3.47
N GLU A 80 -9.54 9.73 3.50
CA GLU A 80 -8.76 10.14 2.33
C GLU A 80 -7.91 8.99 1.79
N THR A 81 -7.25 8.23 2.67
CA THR A 81 -6.47 7.04 2.29
C THR A 81 -7.33 5.98 1.61
N ARG A 82 -8.54 5.73 2.13
CA ARG A 82 -9.48 4.76 1.52
C ARG A 82 -9.93 5.22 0.14
N GLU A 83 -10.16 6.51 -0.05
CA GLU A 83 -10.54 7.05 -1.35
C GLU A 83 -9.41 6.88 -2.36
N GLU A 84 -8.18 7.19 -1.99
CA GLU A 84 -7.01 7.06 -2.87
C GLU A 84 -6.73 5.59 -3.22
N LEU A 85 -6.89 4.67 -2.25
CA LEU A 85 -6.83 3.24 -2.51
C LEU A 85 -7.90 2.77 -3.49
N ARG A 86 -9.13 3.30 -3.39
CA ARG A 86 -10.20 2.99 -4.35
C ARG A 86 -9.84 3.49 -5.76
N ARG A 87 -9.36 4.72 -5.90
CA ARG A 87 -8.92 5.27 -7.20
C ARG A 87 -7.78 4.45 -7.80
N THR A 88 -6.82 4.03 -6.97
CA THR A 88 -5.69 3.18 -7.38
C THR A 88 -6.17 1.82 -7.86
N ALA A 89 -7.11 1.19 -7.14
CA ALA A 89 -7.69 -0.08 -7.54
C ALA A 89 -8.45 0.02 -8.87
N GLU A 90 -9.24 1.08 -9.07
CA GLU A 90 -9.93 1.33 -10.36
C GLU A 90 -8.93 1.55 -11.50
N ALA A 91 -7.85 2.30 -11.26
CA ALA A 91 -6.80 2.51 -12.25
C ALA A 91 -6.09 1.20 -12.61
N GLN A 92 -5.81 0.35 -11.62
CA GLN A 92 -5.21 -0.97 -11.81
C GLN A 92 -6.12 -1.90 -12.62
N GLU A 93 -7.43 -1.92 -12.33
CA GLU A 93 -8.38 -2.73 -13.11
C GLU A 93 -8.44 -2.27 -14.57
N ARG A 94 -8.45 -0.95 -14.81
CA ARG A 94 -8.39 -0.40 -16.18
C ARG A 94 -7.09 -0.76 -16.88
N ALA A 95 -5.96 -0.69 -16.18
CA ALA A 95 -4.67 -1.08 -16.70
C ALA A 95 -4.64 -2.58 -17.05
N GLU A 96 -5.17 -3.45 -16.19
CA GLU A 96 -5.29 -4.89 -16.44
C GLU A 96 -6.13 -5.18 -17.68
N ARG A 97 -7.29 -4.53 -17.83
CA ARG A 97 -8.13 -4.66 -19.04
C ARG A 97 -7.39 -4.21 -20.29
N ALA A 98 -6.64 -3.12 -20.23
CA ALA A 98 -5.84 -2.62 -21.36
C ALA A 98 -4.71 -3.59 -21.71
N LEU A 99 -4.00 -4.13 -20.72
CA LEU A 99 -2.95 -5.13 -20.90
C LEU A 99 -3.49 -6.42 -21.51
N ASN A 100 -4.65 -6.90 -21.05
CA ASN A 100 -5.28 -8.09 -21.63
C ASN A 100 -5.66 -7.87 -23.11
N ARG A 101 -6.21 -6.71 -23.47
CA ARG A 101 -6.46 -6.34 -24.87
C ARG A 101 -5.17 -6.26 -25.68
N GLN A 102 -4.09 -5.74 -25.09
CA GLN A 102 -2.79 -5.68 -25.75
C GLN A 102 -2.23 -7.08 -25.99
N ALA A 103 -2.32 -7.97 -25.01
CA ALA A 103 -1.89 -9.37 -25.12
C ALA A 103 -2.68 -10.13 -26.20
N GLU A 104 -3.99 -9.90 -26.30
CA GLU A 104 -4.82 -10.46 -27.36
C GLU A 104 -4.37 -9.97 -28.74
N ASN A 105 -4.14 -8.66 -28.89
CA ASN A 105 -3.61 -8.08 -30.13
C ASN A 105 -2.24 -8.65 -30.52
N LEU A 106 -1.36 -8.90 -29.54
CA LEU A 106 -0.07 -9.55 -29.77
C LEU A 106 -0.25 -11.00 -30.26
N LYS A 107 -1.18 -11.76 -29.67
CA LYS A 107 -1.51 -13.12 -30.12
C LYS A 107 -2.01 -13.13 -31.57
N ILE A 108 -2.90 -12.20 -31.92
CA ILE A 108 -3.39 -12.04 -33.29
C ILE A 108 -2.23 -11.73 -34.24
N SER A 109 -1.37 -10.78 -33.87
CA SER A 109 -0.22 -10.37 -34.69
C SER A 109 0.76 -11.52 -34.91
N ALA A 110 1.04 -12.32 -33.87
CA ALA A 110 1.87 -13.53 -33.99
C ALA A 110 1.24 -14.57 -34.94
N LYS A 111 -0.08 -14.78 -34.86
CA LYS A 111 -0.82 -15.68 -35.74
C LYS A 111 -0.77 -15.20 -37.20
N LEU A 112 -0.99 -13.91 -37.43
CA LEU A 112 -0.90 -13.29 -38.76
C LEU A 112 0.51 -13.43 -39.35
N SER A 113 1.55 -13.20 -38.53
CA SER A 113 2.93 -13.40 -38.93
C SER A 113 3.20 -14.84 -39.36
N ALA A 114 2.81 -15.83 -38.55
CA ALA A 114 2.97 -17.24 -38.88
C ALA A 114 2.20 -17.64 -40.16
N MET A 115 0.96 -17.14 -40.32
CA MET A 115 0.18 -17.36 -41.54
C MET A 115 0.85 -16.73 -42.76
N SER A 116 1.41 -15.52 -42.62
CA SER A 116 2.17 -14.87 -43.69
C SER A 116 3.41 -15.68 -44.09
N THR A 117 4.12 -16.26 -43.12
CA THR A 117 5.24 -17.18 -43.40
C THR A 117 4.78 -18.39 -44.19
N LEU A 118 3.65 -19.01 -43.83
CA LEU A 118 3.09 -20.13 -44.58
C LEU A 118 2.65 -19.74 -46.00
N VAL A 119 2.02 -18.57 -46.15
CA VAL A 119 1.63 -18.03 -47.48
C VAL A 119 2.86 -17.84 -48.37
N ASN A 120 3.96 -17.33 -47.82
CA ASN A 120 5.21 -17.16 -48.55
C ASN A 120 5.84 -18.51 -48.92
N TYR A 121 5.92 -19.45 -47.97
CA TYR A 121 6.43 -20.80 -48.20
C TYR A 121 5.68 -21.50 -49.34
N TYR A 122 4.34 -21.54 -49.28
CA TYR A 122 3.54 -22.14 -50.35
C TYR A 122 3.62 -21.33 -51.66
N GLY A 123 3.81 -20.02 -51.61
CA GLY A 123 4.02 -19.19 -52.80
C GLY A 123 5.32 -19.55 -53.54
N GLU A 124 6.40 -19.79 -52.80
CA GLU A 124 7.69 -20.25 -53.32
C GLU A 124 7.58 -21.68 -53.86
N GLU A 125 6.92 -22.58 -53.15
CA GLU A 125 6.70 -23.98 -53.58
C GLU A 125 5.91 -24.02 -54.90
N VAL A 126 4.85 -23.22 -55.04
CA VAL A 126 4.10 -23.07 -56.31
C VAL A 126 5.00 -22.58 -57.44
N SER A 127 5.85 -21.60 -57.16
CA SER A 127 6.73 -20.99 -58.17
C SER A 127 7.83 -21.96 -58.61
N SER A 128 8.35 -22.77 -57.68
CA SER A 128 9.34 -23.82 -57.95
C SER A 128 8.73 -25.04 -58.66
N ASN A 129 7.50 -25.44 -58.31
CA ASN A 129 6.86 -26.66 -58.83
C ASN A 129 6.19 -26.46 -60.21
N LYS A 130 6.01 -25.20 -60.66
CA LYS A 130 5.61 -24.87 -62.06
C LYS A 130 6.59 -25.41 -63.10
N GLY A 131 7.82 -25.75 -62.72
CA GLY A 131 8.82 -26.31 -63.63
C GLY A 131 8.75 -27.83 -63.84
N VAL A 132 7.98 -28.59 -63.04
CA VAL A 132 8.19 -30.05 -62.95
C VAL A 132 7.02 -30.92 -63.40
N PHE A 133 5.74 -30.67 -63.11
CA PHE A 133 4.69 -31.60 -63.57
C PHE A 133 3.33 -30.92 -63.82
N GLY A 134 2.96 -30.86 -65.09
CA GLY A 134 1.55 -30.98 -65.46
C GLY A 134 1.11 -32.43 -65.24
N LEU A 135 -0.10 -32.60 -64.72
CA LEU A 135 -0.82 -33.86 -64.48
C LEU A 135 -0.51 -34.55 -63.14
N GLN A 136 -1.61 -34.78 -62.39
CA GLN A 136 -1.83 -35.82 -61.37
C GLN A 136 -1.62 -35.46 -59.88
N ASN A 137 -2.58 -34.75 -59.27
CA ASN A 137 -3.35 -35.18 -58.07
C ASN A 137 -4.15 -34.01 -57.45
N GLU A 138 -5.44 -34.24 -57.22
CA GLU A 138 -6.42 -33.26 -56.73
C GLU A 138 -6.27 -32.93 -55.22
N TYR A 139 -5.37 -33.62 -54.52
CA TYR A 139 -5.18 -33.55 -53.07
C TYR A 139 -3.96 -32.75 -52.58
N SER A 140 -3.06 -32.29 -53.46
CA SER A 140 -1.81 -31.63 -53.05
C SER A 140 -1.54 -30.37 -53.86
N ASP A 141 -2.43 -29.39 -53.81
CA ASP A 141 -2.20 -28.10 -54.45
C ASP A 141 -1.74 -27.07 -53.40
N PRO A 142 -0.42 -26.79 -53.31
CA PRO A 142 0.10 -25.63 -52.60
C PRO A 142 -0.66 -24.33 -52.87
N GLN A 143 -1.28 -24.16 -54.06
CA GLN A 143 -2.12 -22.99 -54.35
C GLN A 143 -3.42 -22.98 -53.54
N LYS A 144 -4.11 -24.12 -53.40
CA LYS A 144 -5.32 -24.23 -52.55
C LYS A 144 -5.00 -23.89 -51.09
N LYS A 145 -3.92 -24.45 -50.53
CA LYS A 145 -3.49 -24.15 -49.15
C LYS A 145 -3.11 -22.69 -48.97
N ARG A 146 -2.36 -22.11 -49.92
CA ARG A 146 -2.01 -20.68 -49.91
C ARG A 146 -3.26 -19.80 -49.91
N MET A 147 -4.23 -20.10 -50.78
CA MET A 147 -5.50 -19.37 -50.84
C MET A 147 -6.28 -19.49 -49.53
N GLU A 148 -6.30 -20.68 -48.91
CA GLU A 148 -6.94 -20.90 -47.62
C GLU A 148 -6.36 -20.00 -46.51
N TYR A 149 -5.04 -19.86 -46.42
CA TYR A 149 -4.41 -18.98 -45.43
C TYR A 149 -4.64 -17.49 -45.73
N ILE A 150 -4.66 -17.08 -47.00
CA ILE A 150 -4.99 -15.71 -47.41
C ILE A 150 -6.42 -15.35 -46.96
N LEU A 151 -7.40 -16.22 -47.23
CA LEU A 151 -8.79 -16.00 -46.82
C LEU A 151 -8.93 -15.92 -45.29
N LYS A 152 -8.19 -16.75 -44.53
CA LYS A 152 -8.17 -16.68 -43.06
C LYS A 152 -7.55 -15.37 -42.55
N ILE A 153 -6.51 -14.86 -43.20
CA ILE A 153 -5.92 -13.55 -42.87
C ILE A 153 -6.95 -12.44 -43.11
N GLU A 154 -7.60 -12.41 -44.27
CA GLU A 154 -8.62 -11.41 -44.60
C GLU A 154 -9.80 -11.46 -43.64
N GLU A 155 -10.26 -12.65 -43.23
CA GLU A 155 -11.34 -12.79 -42.25
C GLU A 155 -10.94 -12.18 -40.89
N ILE A 156 -9.73 -12.48 -40.41
CA ILE A 156 -9.23 -11.95 -39.13
C ILE A 156 -9.13 -10.42 -39.17
N LEU A 157 -8.63 -9.85 -40.28
CA LEU A 157 -8.54 -8.40 -40.46
C LEU A 157 -9.92 -7.75 -40.50
N ARG A 158 -10.86 -8.29 -41.27
CA ARG A 158 -12.23 -7.77 -41.38
C ARG A 158 -12.98 -7.83 -40.05
N ARG A 159 -12.82 -8.89 -39.26
CA ARG A 159 -13.41 -8.97 -37.90
C ARG A 159 -12.83 -7.91 -36.95
N LYS A 160 -11.58 -7.49 -37.14
CA LYS A 160 -10.94 -6.48 -36.31
C LYS A 160 -11.35 -5.06 -36.67
N GLU A 161 -11.67 -4.77 -37.92
CA GLU A 161 -12.17 -3.45 -38.36
C GLU A 161 -13.60 -3.14 -37.90
N LEU A 162 -14.38 -4.17 -37.53
CA LEU A 162 -15.77 -4.05 -37.10
C LEU A 162 -15.96 -3.95 -35.57
N ASN A 163 -14.89 -4.14 -34.80
CA ASN A 163 -14.87 -4.14 -33.33
C ASN A 163 -14.05 -2.97 -32.79
#